data_AF-A0A914Q5X1-F1
#
_entry.id   AF-A0A914Q5X1-F1
#
_cell.length_a   1.000
_cell.length_b   1.000
_cell.length_c   1.000
_cell.angle_alpha   90.00
_cell.angle_beta   90.00
_cell.angle_gamma   90.00
#
_symmetry.space_group_name_H-M   'P 1'
#
loop_
_entity.id
_entity.type
_entity.pdbx_description
1 polymer ?
#
loop_
_entity_poly.entity_id
_entity_poly.type
_entity_poly.pdbx_seq_one_letter_code
_entity_poly.pdbx_strand_id
1 'polypeptide(L)'
;MRDVRSFTGINSTQNIFAVAPNGEFIIFKKTSRELYYFNPNCLELNKILTLVCLDELYRDDTIFDLFFHNSQLIIVLQNSADNSISFALGSIEEELVIATEIKTSKIIVKNSGGFSKIINDELGPVFISFPSTFTDCNVRRRTIEIFHIGDFLTENFNQIKRLPIEQRTDSDELWCNPFISRNVLYFFNQYNQQLLTISATDRHQCKTLQTRPLPGGKYPCRHFVHRNIIVFEDFAFVFFSQLIESAKVGMYESTCQAWKLHLK
;
A
#
# COMPACT_ATOMS: atom_id res chain seq x y z
N MET A 1 0.61 32.11 1.34
CA MET A 1 1.67 31.07 1.42
C MET A 1 1.10 30.00 2.34
N ARG A 2 0.67 28.84 1.82
CA ARG A 2 -0.01 27.81 2.64
C ARG A 2 1.05 27.06 3.44
N ASP A 3 0.91 27.03 4.76
CA ASP A 3 1.77 26.30 5.69
C ASP A 3 1.76 24.81 5.35
N VAL A 4 2.72 24.36 4.55
CA VAL A 4 3.04 22.94 4.40
C VAL A 4 3.84 22.55 5.63
N ARG A 5 3.18 22.10 6.69
CA ARG A 5 3.86 21.46 7.82
C ARG A 5 4.31 20.08 7.37
N SER A 6 5.60 19.94 7.11
CA SER A 6 6.26 18.64 6.93
C SER A 6 6.10 17.82 8.21
N PHE A 7 5.59 16.59 8.11
CA PHE A 7 5.44 15.65 9.22
C PHE A 7 6.81 15.02 9.58
N THR A 8 7.74 15.83 10.08
CA THR A 8 9.11 15.40 10.41
C THR A 8 9.22 14.46 11.62
N GLY A 9 8.09 14.05 12.22
CA GLY A 9 8.03 13.14 13.37
C GLY A 9 7.49 11.73 13.07
N ILE A 10 7.08 11.44 11.83
CA ILE A 10 6.64 10.09 11.41
C ILE A 10 7.85 9.38 10.81
N ASN A 11 8.43 8.45 11.56
CA ASN A 11 9.65 7.75 11.19
C ASN A 11 9.35 6.33 10.64
N SER A 12 8.27 6.19 9.85
CA SER A 12 7.97 4.94 9.15
C SER A 12 8.33 5.07 7.67
N THR A 13 9.17 4.17 7.18
CA THR A 13 9.52 4.05 5.75
C THR A 13 8.33 3.65 4.88
N GLN A 14 7.24 3.20 5.51
CA GLN A 14 5.95 2.91 4.90
C GLN A 14 4.93 3.94 5.43
N ASN A 15 4.32 4.70 4.53
CA ASN A 15 3.26 5.67 4.86
C ASN A 15 1.97 4.91 5.21
N ILE A 16 1.92 4.32 6.40
CA ILE A 16 0.74 3.61 6.89
C ILE A 16 -0.16 4.64 7.58
N PHE A 17 -1.32 4.90 6.98
CA PHE A 17 -2.31 5.81 7.52
C PHE A 17 -3.73 5.42 7.13
N ALA A 18 -4.69 5.82 7.95
CA ALA A 18 -6.11 5.70 7.67
C ALA A 18 -6.78 7.08 7.78
N VAL A 19 -7.63 7.40 6.81
CA VAL A 19 -8.45 8.63 6.85
C VAL A 19 -9.83 8.26 7.39
N ALA A 20 -10.33 9.03 8.35
CA ALA A 20 -11.67 8.84 8.89
C ALA A 20 -12.73 8.86 7.76
N PRO A 21 -13.83 8.10 7.87
CA PRO A 21 -14.86 8.04 6.83
C PRO A 21 -15.48 9.40 6.48
N ASN A 22 -15.53 10.30 7.46
CA ASN A 22 -16.02 11.67 7.32
C ASN A 22 -14.91 12.68 6.92
N GLY A 23 -13.66 12.23 6.79
CA GLY A 23 -12.50 13.06 6.46
C GLY A 23 -12.04 14.01 7.57
N GLU A 24 -12.62 13.93 8.78
CA GLU A 24 -12.33 14.89 9.86
C GLU A 24 -10.95 14.71 10.48
N PHE A 25 -10.40 13.50 10.45
CA PHE A 25 -9.10 13.20 11.02
C PHE A 25 -8.37 12.11 10.23
N ILE A 26 -7.07 12.01 10.48
CA ILE A 26 -6.18 11.01 9.90
C ILE A 26 -5.43 10.34 11.05
N ILE A 27 -5.23 9.04 10.95
CA ILE A 27 -4.41 8.26 11.89
C ILE A 27 -3.19 7.76 11.14
N PHE A 28 -2.00 7.98 11.70
CA PHE A 28 -0.74 7.51 11.15
C PHE A 28 -0.11 6.47 12.06
N LYS A 29 0.54 5.45 11.50
CA LYS A 29 1.43 4.60 12.28
C LYS A 29 2.69 5.39 12.66
N LYS A 30 2.97 5.49 13.95
CA LYS A 30 4.17 6.14 14.48
C LYS A 30 5.25 5.12 14.84
N THR A 31 4.88 4.06 15.54
CA THR A 31 5.77 2.93 15.90
C THR A 31 5.07 1.60 15.67
N SER A 32 5.58 0.49 16.21
CA SER A 32 4.92 -0.81 16.15
C SER A 32 3.57 -0.84 16.89
N ARG A 33 3.38 0.02 17.90
CA ARG A 33 2.20 0.04 18.79
C ARG A 33 1.64 1.44 19.03
N GLU A 34 2.28 2.49 18.52
CA GLU A 34 1.79 3.85 18.62
C GLU A 34 1.24 4.34 17.30
N LEU A 35 0.12 5.03 17.38
CA LEU A 35 -0.51 5.76 16.30
C LEU A 35 -0.47 7.26 16.61
N TYR A 36 -0.47 8.10 15.59
CA TYR A 36 -0.64 9.54 15.73
C TYR A 36 -2.01 9.93 15.18
N TYR A 37 -2.86 10.48 16.05
CA TYR A 37 -4.15 11.05 15.68
C TYR A 37 -3.95 12.50 15.27
N PHE A 38 -4.40 12.83 14.07
CA PHE A 38 -4.27 14.17 13.50
C PHE A 38 -5.61 14.70 13.01
N ASN A 39 -6.08 15.77 13.63
CA ASN A 39 -7.22 16.53 13.17
C ASN A 39 -6.73 17.82 12.49
N PRO A 40 -6.82 17.94 11.15
CA PRO A 40 -6.38 19.14 10.43
C PRO A 40 -7.17 20.40 10.80
N ASN A 41 -8.40 20.24 11.32
CA ASN A 41 -9.29 21.35 11.66
C ASN A 41 -9.13 21.81 13.12
N CYS A 42 -8.60 20.97 14.01
CA CYS A 42 -8.42 21.29 15.43
C CYS A 42 -7.12 20.67 15.96
N LEU A 43 -6.03 21.44 15.87
CA LEU A 43 -4.68 20.97 16.20
C LEU A 43 -4.50 20.57 17.68
N GLU A 44 -5.33 21.10 18.57
CA GLU A 44 -5.31 20.77 20.00
C GLU A 44 -5.79 19.33 20.28
N LEU A 45 -6.54 18.73 19.35
CA LEU A 45 -6.98 17.34 19.44
C LEU A 45 -5.90 16.35 18.98
N ASN A 46 -4.77 16.83 18.44
CA ASN A 46 -3.70 15.96 17.98
C ASN A 46 -3.02 15.28 19.16
N LYS A 47 -2.87 13.97 19.08
CA LYS A 47 -2.35 13.16 20.19
C LYS A 47 -1.72 11.87 19.69
N ILE A 48 -0.92 11.27 20.56
CA ILE A 48 -0.42 9.91 20.35
C ILE A 48 -1.46 8.96 20.94
N LEU A 49 -1.82 7.92 20.18
CA LEU A 49 -2.66 6.84 20.64
C LEU A 49 -1.81 5.59 20.85
N THR A 50 -2.06 4.85 21.93
CA THR A 50 -1.41 3.58 22.21
C THR A 50 -2.34 2.42 21.85
N LEU A 51 -1.83 1.48 21.05
CA LEU A 51 -2.55 0.25 20.74
C LEU A 51 -2.56 -0.69 21.95
N VAL A 52 -3.76 -1.03 22.40
CA VAL A 52 -4.01 -2.02 23.44
C VAL A 52 -4.83 -3.16 22.84
N CYS A 53 -4.32 -4.38 22.92
CA CYS A 53 -5.06 -5.59 22.55
C CYS A 53 -5.67 -6.18 23.82
N LEU A 54 -6.97 -6.44 23.84
CA LEU A 54 -7.61 -7.07 25.00
C LEU A 54 -7.23 -8.56 25.14
N ASP A 55 -6.87 -9.21 24.04
CA ASP A 55 -6.37 -10.57 24.04
C ASP A 55 -4.83 -10.57 24.13
N GLU A 56 -4.34 -11.18 25.21
CA GLU A 56 -2.92 -11.25 25.56
C GLU A 56 -2.07 -11.98 24.53
N LEU A 57 -2.69 -12.85 23.72
CA LEU A 57 -2.00 -13.53 22.61
C LEU A 57 -1.39 -12.54 21.60
N TYR A 58 -1.99 -11.36 21.47
CA TYR A 58 -1.61 -10.32 20.50
C TYR A 58 -0.93 -9.11 21.17
N ARG A 59 -0.47 -9.26 22.41
CA ARG A 59 0.21 -8.19 23.16
C ARG A 59 1.47 -7.71 22.44
N ASP A 60 2.23 -8.62 21.85
CA ASP A 60 3.51 -8.34 21.21
C ASP A 60 3.40 -8.17 19.68
N ASP A 61 2.18 -8.29 19.13
CA ASP A 61 1.92 -8.07 17.72
C ASP A 61 2.09 -6.60 17.35
N THR A 62 2.62 -6.40 16.14
CA THR A 62 2.94 -5.07 15.62
C THR A 62 1.92 -4.63 14.56
N ILE A 63 1.67 -3.34 14.45
CA ILE A 63 0.78 -2.80 13.42
C ILE A 63 1.42 -3.01 12.04
N PHE A 64 0.81 -3.85 11.21
CA PHE A 64 1.19 -4.02 9.81
C PHE A 64 0.58 -2.92 8.93
N ASP A 65 -0.72 -2.67 9.11
CA ASP A 65 -1.49 -1.67 8.36
C ASP A 65 -2.73 -1.25 9.16
N LEU A 66 -3.45 -0.22 8.71
CA LEU A 66 -4.76 0.17 9.22
C LEU A 66 -5.59 0.86 8.15
N PHE A 67 -6.90 0.65 8.18
CA PHE A 67 -7.84 1.30 7.27
C PHE A 67 -9.24 1.34 7.88
N PHE A 68 -10.12 2.17 7.33
CA PHE A 68 -11.54 2.15 7.66
C PHE A 68 -12.29 1.28 6.65
N HIS A 69 -13.18 0.41 7.16
CA HIS A 69 -14.10 -0.38 6.35
C HIS A 69 -15.49 -0.33 7.00
N ASN A 70 -16.51 0.07 6.25
CA ASN A 70 -17.88 0.28 6.75
C ASN A 70 -17.94 1.16 8.02
N SER A 71 -17.17 2.25 8.02
CA SER A 71 -16.99 3.18 9.15
C SER A 71 -16.30 2.62 10.40
N GLN A 72 -15.87 1.36 10.38
CA GLN A 72 -15.12 0.74 11.45
C GLN A 72 -13.62 0.84 11.17
N LEU A 73 -12.82 1.23 12.17
CA LEU A 73 -11.37 1.14 12.07
C LEU A 73 -10.97 -0.33 12.14
N ILE A 74 -10.20 -0.78 11.17
CA ILE A 74 -9.58 -2.10 11.12
C ILE A 74 -8.09 -1.92 11.35
N ILE A 75 -7.56 -2.66 12.33
CA ILE A 75 -6.15 -2.71 12.64
C ILE A 75 -5.62 -4.05 12.17
N VAL A 76 -4.58 -4.01 11.35
CA VAL A 76 -3.94 -5.21 10.83
C VAL A 76 -2.71 -5.47 11.68
N LEU A 77 -2.72 -6.58 12.38
CA LEU A 77 -1.68 -7.01 13.30
C LEU A 77 -0.79 -8.04 12.61
N GLN A 78 0.53 -7.87 12.72
CA GLN A 78 1.52 -8.85 12.31
C GLN A 78 2.19 -9.44 13.53
N ASN A 79 2.13 -10.76 13.62
CA ASN A 79 2.87 -11.51 14.61
C ASN A 79 4.37 -11.50 14.28
N SER A 80 5.19 -11.15 15.27
CA SER A 80 6.64 -11.01 15.07
C SER A 80 7.38 -12.34 14.95
N ALA A 81 6.81 -13.44 15.45
CA ALA A 81 7.44 -14.76 15.44
C ALA A 81 7.26 -15.47 14.10
N ASP A 82 6.05 -15.46 13.53
CA ASP A 82 5.72 -16.22 12.32
C ASP A 82 5.29 -15.36 11.12
N ASN A 83 5.17 -14.04 11.30
CA ASN A 83 4.71 -13.08 10.29
C ASN A 83 3.27 -13.30 9.82
N SER A 84 2.46 -14.04 10.58
CA SER A 84 1.04 -14.19 10.32
C SER A 84 0.30 -12.86 10.52
N ILE A 85 -0.79 -12.68 9.78
CA ILE A 85 -1.65 -11.50 9.88
C ILE A 85 -2.96 -11.83 10.60
N SER A 86 -3.34 -10.97 11.52
CA SER A 86 -4.66 -10.93 12.14
C SER A 86 -5.33 -9.57 11.96
N PHE A 87 -6.65 -9.55 11.96
CA PHE A 87 -7.45 -8.34 11.78
C PHE A 87 -8.26 -8.08 13.04
N ALA A 88 -8.16 -6.87 13.58
CA ALA A 88 -8.88 -6.46 14.78
C ALA A 88 -9.79 -5.27 14.48
N LEU A 89 -10.93 -5.20 15.18
CA LEU A 89 -11.72 -3.97 15.23
C LEU A 89 -11.04 -3.00 16.19
N GLY A 90 -10.78 -1.78 15.74
CA GLY A 90 -10.22 -0.71 16.53
C GLY A 90 -11.28 0.24 17.05
N SER A 91 -11.31 0.48 18.35
CA SER A 91 -12.08 1.56 18.97
C SER A 91 -11.13 2.62 19.50
N ILE A 92 -11.40 3.89 19.21
CA ILE A 92 -10.57 5.01 19.68
C ILE A 92 -11.24 5.59 20.92
N GLU A 93 -10.56 5.50 22.06
CA GLU A 93 -11.03 5.99 23.35
C GLU A 93 -9.91 6.79 24.01
N GLU A 94 -10.13 8.09 24.22
CA GLU A 94 -9.12 8.99 24.78
C GLU A 94 -7.76 8.88 24.06
N GLU A 95 -6.73 8.34 24.71
CA GLU A 95 -5.37 8.15 24.17
C GLU A 95 -5.08 6.69 23.78
N LEU A 96 -6.11 5.87 23.67
CA LEU A 96 -6.01 4.45 23.34
C LEU A 96 -6.66 4.14 22.00
N VAL A 97 -6.09 3.16 21.32
CA VAL A 97 -6.82 2.37 20.33
C VAL A 97 -6.95 0.96 20.88
N ILE A 98 -8.17 0.57 21.20
CA ILE A 98 -8.49 -0.74 21.75
C ILE A 98 -8.79 -1.69 20.59
N ALA A 99 -7.95 -2.71 20.41
CA ALA A 99 -8.15 -3.79 19.46
C ALA A 99 -9.00 -4.90 20.08
N THR A 100 -10.15 -5.16 19.47
CA THR A 100 -11.12 -6.19 19.86
C THR A 100 -11.46 -7.10 18.66
N GLU A 101 -12.21 -8.17 18.92
CA GLU A 101 -12.75 -9.06 17.88
C GLU A 101 -11.70 -9.55 16.87
N ILE A 102 -10.55 -9.99 17.38
CA ILE A 102 -9.39 -10.33 16.56
C ILE A 102 -9.66 -11.61 15.75
N LYS A 103 -9.61 -11.51 14.42
CA LYS A 103 -9.75 -12.62 13.48
C LYS A 103 -8.39 -12.97 12.86
N THR A 104 -7.91 -14.19 13.10
CA THR A 104 -6.67 -14.69 12.50
C THR A 104 -6.89 -15.11 11.04
N SER A 105 -6.01 -14.64 10.15
CA SER A 105 -6.05 -15.01 8.73
C SER A 105 -5.03 -16.13 8.43
N LYS A 106 -5.08 -16.68 7.21
CA LYS A 106 -4.04 -17.61 6.70
C LYS A 106 -2.86 -16.88 6.04
N ILE A 107 -2.84 -15.55 6.10
CA ILE A 107 -1.84 -14.73 5.42
C ILE A 107 -0.54 -14.74 6.22
N ILE A 108 0.58 -14.87 5.51
CA ILE A 108 1.93 -14.73 6.07
C ILE A 108 2.65 -13.66 5.25
N VAL A 109 3.20 -12.64 5.92
CA VAL A 109 3.93 -11.54 5.29
C VAL A 109 5.28 -12.04 4.77
N LYS A 110 5.63 -11.67 3.54
CA LYS A 110 6.95 -11.97 2.96
C LYS A 110 7.97 -10.94 3.42
N ASN A 111 8.98 -11.37 4.17
CA ASN A 111 10.05 -10.51 4.66
C ASN A 111 11.29 -10.47 3.74
N SER A 112 11.40 -11.37 2.76
CA SER A 112 12.54 -11.43 1.84
C SER A 112 12.11 -11.78 0.40
N GLY A 113 12.76 -11.16 -0.58
CA GLY A 113 12.55 -11.44 -2.01
C GLY A 113 11.16 -11.06 -2.57
N GLY A 114 10.37 -10.31 -1.80
CA GLY A 114 9.02 -9.93 -2.17
C GLY A 114 8.47 -8.80 -1.32
N PHE A 115 7.26 -8.40 -1.65
CA PHE A 115 6.52 -7.34 -0.99
C PHE A 115 5.15 -7.87 -0.57
N SER A 116 4.63 -7.32 0.52
CA SER A 116 3.26 -7.54 0.99
C SER A 116 2.66 -6.18 1.29
N LYS A 117 1.46 -5.92 0.79
CA LYS A 117 0.76 -4.64 0.96
C LYS A 117 -0.73 -4.86 1.08
N ILE A 118 -1.42 -3.93 1.72
CA ILE A 118 -2.86 -3.79 1.57
C ILE A 118 -3.12 -2.62 0.62
N ILE A 119 -3.98 -2.86 -0.35
CA ILE A 119 -4.45 -1.87 -1.33
C ILE A 119 -5.96 -1.93 -1.36
N ASN A 120 -6.60 -1.00 -2.07
CA ASN A 120 -8.03 -1.06 -2.34
C ASN A 120 -8.28 -1.37 -3.81
N ASP A 121 -9.30 -2.17 -4.07
CA ASP A 121 -9.97 -2.29 -5.37
C ASP A 121 -11.37 -1.68 -5.29
N GLU A 122 -12.20 -1.92 -6.31
CA GLU A 122 -13.58 -1.42 -6.36
C GLU A 122 -14.51 -2.05 -5.30
N LEU A 123 -14.15 -3.19 -4.72
CA LEU A 123 -14.93 -3.91 -3.71
C LEU A 123 -14.42 -3.64 -2.28
N GLY A 124 -13.18 -3.19 -2.14
CA GLY A 124 -12.62 -2.69 -0.89
C GLY A 124 -11.18 -3.17 -0.64
N PRO A 125 -10.81 -3.42 0.62
CA PRO A 125 -9.44 -3.72 0.98
C PRO A 125 -9.01 -5.13 0.53
N VAL A 126 -7.83 -5.20 -0.07
CA VAL A 126 -7.23 -6.41 -0.61
C VAL A 126 -5.78 -6.50 -0.15
N PHE A 127 -5.43 -7.62 0.49
CA PHE A 127 -4.03 -7.95 0.72
C PHE A 127 -3.44 -8.54 -0.55
N ILE A 128 -2.26 -8.03 -0.93
CA ILE A 128 -1.49 -8.51 -2.06
C ILE A 128 -0.05 -8.81 -1.64
N SER A 129 0.42 -10.01 -1.97
CA SER A 129 1.81 -10.43 -1.79
C SER A 129 2.41 -10.87 -3.11
N PHE A 130 3.56 -10.33 -3.47
CA PHE A 130 4.17 -10.50 -4.78
C PHE A 130 5.70 -10.52 -4.68
N PRO A 131 6.41 -11.25 -5.56
CA PRO A 131 7.87 -11.22 -5.60
C PRO A 131 8.39 -9.86 -6.09
N SER A 132 9.61 -9.50 -5.71
CA SER A 132 10.21 -8.23 -6.12
C SER A 132 10.59 -8.20 -7.60
N THR A 133 11.00 -9.35 -8.13
CA THR A 133 11.28 -9.55 -9.55
C THR A 133 10.47 -10.74 -10.07
N PHE A 134 10.13 -10.71 -11.36
CA PHE A 134 9.41 -11.80 -12.02
C PHE A 134 10.32 -12.67 -12.90
N THR A 135 11.62 -12.73 -12.56
CA THR A 135 12.67 -13.41 -13.35
C THR A 135 12.94 -14.87 -12.95
N ASP A 136 12.59 -15.28 -11.72
CA ASP A 136 12.96 -16.61 -11.18
C ASP A 136 12.33 -17.74 -12.01
N CYS A 137 13.11 -18.75 -12.43
CA CYS A 137 12.60 -19.88 -13.19
C CYS A 137 11.55 -20.73 -12.44
N ASN A 138 11.50 -20.66 -11.11
CA ASN A 138 10.53 -21.37 -10.28
C ASN A 138 9.17 -20.66 -10.25
N VAL A 139 8.15 -21.28 -10.84
CA VAL A 139 6.77 -20.76 -10.91
C VAL A 139 6.18 -20.48 -9.51
N ARG A 140 6.53 -21.28 -8.48
CA ARG A 140 6.09 -21.03 -7.10
C ARG A 140 6.62 -19.70 -6.54
N ARG A 141 7.76 -19.23 -7.04
CA ARG A 141 8.35 -17.94 -6.68
C ARG A 141 7.84 -16.77 -7.54
N ARG A 142 7.15 -17.06 -8.65
CA ARG A 142 6.44 -16.10 -9.51
C ARG A 142 4.93 -16.12 -9.29
N THR A 143 4.51 -16.27 -8.04
CA THR A 143 3.09 -16.28 -7.68
C THR A 143 2.74 -15.01 -6.93
N ILE A 144 1.68 -14.34 -7.38
CA ILE A 144 1.02 -13.28 -6.62
C ILE A 144 -0.07 -13.94 -5.78
N GLU A 145 -0.12 -13.60 -4.51
CA GLU A 145 -1.16 -14.02 -3.59
C GLU A 145 -2.08 -12.83 -3.34
N ILE A 146 -3.39 -13.04 -3.52
CA ILE A 146 -4.44 -12.06 -3.33
C ILE A 146 -5.42 -12.59 -2.29
N PHE A 147 -5.82 -11.73 -1.36
CA PHE A 147 -6.80 -12.04 -0.35
C PHE A 147 -7.73 -10.83 -0.16
N HIS A 148 -9.02 -11.00 -0.45
CA HIS A 148 -10.01 -9.95 -0.26
C HIS A 148 -10.36 -9.88 1.22
N ILE A 149 -9.96 -8.77 1.86
CA ILE A 149 -10.16 -8.59 3.30
C ILE A 149 -11.63 -8.30 3.59
N GLY A 150 -12.34 -7.61 2.67
CA GLY A 150 -13.78 -7.38 2.78
C GLY A 150 -14.58 -8.67 3.00
N ASP A 151 -14.39 -9.66 2.12
CA ASP A 151 -15.06 -10.98 2.20
C ASP A 151 -14.69 -11.73 3.49
N PHE A 152 -13.44 -11.61 3.94
CA PHE A 152 -13.01 -12.22 5.19
C PHE A 152 -13.67 -11.56 6.42
N LEU A 153 -13.76 -10.24 6.44
CA LEU A 153 -14.35 -9.51 7.56
C LEU A 153 -15.86 -9.77 7.66
N THR A 154 -16.55 -9.87 6.51
CA THR A 154 -18.02 -9.98 6.42
C THR A 154 -18.52 -11.43 6.40
N GLU A 155 -17.96 -12.28 5.53
CA GLU A 155 -18.42 -13.65 5.26
C GLU A 155 -17.51 -14.71 5.90
N ASN A 156 -16.44 -14.31 6.59
CA ASN A 156 -15.39 -15.20 7.10
C ASN A 156 -14.75 -16.09 6.00
N PHE A 157 -14.76 -15.62 4.76
CA PHE A 157 -14.15 -16.32 3.65
C PHE A 157 -12.62 -16.21 3.70
N ASN A 158 -11.97 -17.24 4.27
CA ASN A 158 -10.53 -17.24 4.53
C ASN A 158 -9.76 -18.04 3.46
N GLN A 159 -9.76 -17.53 2.21
CA GLN A 159 -9.09 -18.15 1.07
C GLN A 159 -8.12 -17.19 0.37
N ILE A 160 -6.88 -17.65 0.19
CA ILE A 160 -5.86 -16.95 -0.60
C ILE A 160 -5.96 -17.41 -2.06
N LYS A 161 -6.22 -16.47 -2.97
CA LYS A 161 -6.14 -16.69 -4.42
C LYS A 161 -4.68 -16.57 -4.86
N ARG A 162 -4.23 -17.50 -5.71
CA ARG A 162 -2.85 -17.53 -6.22
C ARG A 162 -2.86 -17.34 -7.73
N LEU A 163 -2.15 -16.32 -8.19
CA LEU A 163 -1.99 -15.99 -9.60
C LEU A 163 -0.56 -16.34 -10.04
N PRO A 164 -0.35 -17.44 -10.77
CA PRO A 164 0.95 -17.73 -11.37
C PRO A 164 1.22 -16.75 -12.52
N ILE A 165 2.45 -16.24 -12.61
CA ILE A 165 2.85 -15.35 -13.70
C ILE A 165 3.60 -16.17 -14.74
N GLU A 166 2.97 -16.32 -15.91
CA GLU A 166 3.49 -17.17 -16.98
C GLU A 166 4.62 -16.49 -17.78
N GLN A 167 4.55 -15.17 -17.98
CA GLN A 167 5.59 -14.46 -18.73
C GLN A 167 6.86 -14.26 -17.91
N ARG A 168 7.99 -14.59 -18.53
CA ARG A 168 9.29 -14.09 -18.10
C ARG A 168 9.38 -12.63 -18.50
N THR A 169 9.75 -11.78 -17.56
CA THR A 169 10.29 -10.45 -17.90
C THR A 169 11.76 -10.67 -18.26
N ASP A 170 12.25 -10.02 -19.32
CA ASP A 170 13.59 -10.25 -19.86
C ASP A 170 14.72 -9.62 -19.01
N SER A 171 14.41 -9.09 -17.83
CA SER A 171 15.37 -8.38 -16.98
C SER A 171 14.97 -8.42 -15.51
N ASP A 172 15.95 -8.22 -14.60
CA ASP A 172 15.78 -8.07 -13.15
C ASP A 172 15.07 -6.75 -12.78
N GLU A 173 13.95 -6.49 -13.44
CA GLU A 173 13.09 -5.35 -13.19
C GLU A 173 12.41 -5.49 -11.84
N LEU A 174 12.56 -4.43 -11.04
CA LEU A 174 11.90 -4.29 -9.75
C LEU A 174 10.49 -3.74 -9.96
N TRP A 175 9.50 -4.56 -9.68
CA TRP A 175 8.09 -4.18 -9.78
C TRP A 175 7.56 -3.81 -8.40
N CYS A 176 6.82 -2.70 -8.32
CA CYS A 176 6.38 -2.11 -7.07
C CYS A 176 5.04 -1.37 -7.23
N ASN A 177 4.54 -0.85 -6.10
CA ASN A 177 3.35 0.01 -6.03
C ASN A 177 2.16 -0.56 -6.81
N PRO A 178 1.68 -1.75 -6.42
CA PRO A 178 0.55 -2.38 -7.08
C PRO A 178 -0.71 -1.55 -6.93
N PHE A 179 -1.60 -1.65 -7.91
CA PHE A 179 -2.97 -1.23 -7.79
C PHE A 179 -3.88 -2.12 -8.63
N ILE A 180 -5.15 -2.24 -8.23
CA ILE A 180 -6.16 -3.02 -8.94
C ILE A 180 -7.16 -2.04 -9.53
N SER A 181 -7.55 -2.29 -10.77
CA SER A 181 -8.72 -1.65 -11.36
C SER A 181 -9.32 -2.54 -12.44
N ARG A 182 -10.65 -2.61 -12.50
CA ARG A 182 -11.43 -3.34 -13.51
C ARG A 182 -10.96 -4.78 -13.69
N ASN A 183 -10.71 -5.48 -12.59
CA ASN A 183 -10.18 -6.86 -12.57
C ASN A 183 -8.80 -7.03 -13.24
N VAL A 184 -8.04 -5.95 -13.37
CA VAL A 184 -6.66 -5.97 -13.84
C VAL A 184 -5.76 -5.50 -12.71
N LEU A 185 -4.72 -6.27 -12.47
CA LEU A 185 -3.68 -5.93 -11.51
C LEU A 185 -2.53 -5.25 -12.23
N TYR A 186 -2.10 -4.10 -11.71
CA TYR A 186 -1.08 -3.27 -12.31
C TYR A 186 0.12 -3.17 -11.36
N PHE A 187 1.34 -3.25 -11.91
CA PHE A 187 2.58 -2.96 -11.17
C PHE A 187 3.43 -1.96 -11.92
N PHE A 188 3.92 -0.99 -11.21
CA PHE A 188 4.87 -0.05 -11.77
C PHE A 188 6.29 -0.61 -11.72
N ASN A 189 7.07 -0.34 -12.75
CA ASN A 189 8.51 -0.53 -12.66
C ASN A 189 9.10 0.59 -11.78
N GLN A 190 9.97 0.24 -10.83
CA GLN A 190 10.59 1.18 -9.90
C GLN A 190 11.40 2.27 -10.62
N TYR A 191 12.11 1.92 -11.69
CA TYR A 191 13.16 2.75 -12.28
C TYR A 191 12.75 3.41 -13.60
N ASN A 192 11.64 2.97 -14.19
CA ASN A 192 11.22 3.47 -15.49
C ASN A 192 9.69 3.67 -15.56
N GLN A 193 9.20 3.91 -16.77
CA GLN A 193 7.82 4.27 -17.06
C GLN A 193 6.98 3.07 -17.50
N GLN A 194 7.48 1.85 -17.30
CA GLN A 194 6.72 0.64 -17.60
C GLN A 194 5.70 0.34 -16.52
N LEU A 195 4.61 -0.28 -16.99
CA LEU A 195 3.50 -0.76 -16.20
C LEU A 195 3.24 -2.21 -16.60
N LEU A 196 3.46 -3.14 -15.68
CA LEU A 196 3.05 -4.52 -15.83
C LEU A 196 1.55 -4.61 -15.59
N THR A 197 0.83 -5.33 -16.44
CA THR A 197 -0.60 -5.59 -16.30
C THR A 197 -0.84 -7.08 -16.31
N ILE A 198 -1.63 -7.55 -15.35
CA ILE A 198 -1.97 -8.97 -15.18
C ILE A 198 -3.49 -9.06 -15.09
N SER A 199 -4.12 -9.70 -16.08
CA SER A 199 -5.56 -9.93 -16.05
C SER A 199 -5.92 -10.94 -14.95
N ALA A 200 -6.89 -10.62 -14.09
CA ALA A 200 -7.37 -11.56 -13.09
C ALA A 200 -8.31 -12.64 -13.66
N THR A 201 -8.81 -12.46 -14.90
CA THR A 201 -9.82 -13.31 -15.55
C THR A 201 -9.29 -14.08 -16.76
N ASP A 202 -8.40 -13.49 -17.56
CA ASP A 202 -8.01 -14.04 -18.87
C ASP A 202 -6.69 -14.83 -18.79
N ARG A 203 -6.74 -16.03 -18.18
CA ARG A 203 -5.57 -16.93 -18.03
C ARG A 203 -4.30 -16.23 -17.49
N HIS A 204 -4.48 -15.16 -16.70
CA HIS A 204 -3.36 -14.37 -16.16
C HIS A 204 -2.43 -13.82 -17.22
N GLN A 205 -2.97 -13.45 -18.40
CA GLN A 205 -2.18 -12.83 -19.46
C GLN A 205 -1.49 -11.59 -18.90
N CYS A 206 -0.16 -11.63 -18.99
CA CYS A 206 0.71 -10.55 -18.58
C CYS A 206 1.07 -9.71 -19.81
N LYS A 207 1.14 -8.39 -19.63
CA LYS A 207 1.61 -7.44 -20.65
C LYS A 207 2.38 -6.32 -19.98
N THR A 208 3.40 -5.82 -20.65
CA THR A 208 4.09 -4.59 -20.25
C THR A 208 3.64 -3.44 -21.13
N LEU A 209 3.13 -2.38 -20.49
CA LEU A 209 2.71 -1.14 -21.13
C LEU A 209 3.73 -0.04 -20.83
N GLN A 210 3.81 0.95 -21.72
CA GLN A 210 4.58 2.18 -21.48
C GLN A 210 3.62 3.28 -21.04
N THR A 211 3.87 3.87 -19.88
CA THR A 211 3.20 5.09 -19.45
C THR A 211 3.79 6.28 -20.22
N ARG A 212 2.93 7.12 -20.79
CA ARG A 212 3.36 8.31 -21.54
C ARG A 212 2.69 9.54 -20.95
N PRO A 213 3.41 10.67 -20.85
CA PRO A 213 2.79 11.92 -20.44
C PRO A 213 1.76 12.38 -21.50
N LEU A 214 0.85 13.24 -21.07
CA LEU A 214 -0.02 13.98 -21.99
C LEU A 214 0.81 14.84 -22.95
N PRO A 215 0.28 15.23 -24.13
CA PRO A 215 0.96 16.13 -25.06
C PRO A 215 1.47 17.39 -24.35
N GLY A 216 2.77 17.69 -24.50
CA GLY A 216 3.44 18.80 -23.82
C GLY A 216 4.00 18.49 -22.42
N GLY A 217 3.69 17.31 -21.86
CA GLY A 217 4.28 16.85 -20.61
C GLY A 217 5.71 16.32 -20.79
N LYS A 218 6.56 16.54 -19.78
CA LYS A 218 7.91 15.99 -19.74
C LYS A 218 7.88 14.56 -19.21
N TYR A 219 8.72 13.71 -19.80
CA TYR A 219 9.01 12.39 -19.26
C TYR A 219 9.79 12.53 -17.93
N PRO A 220 9.47 11.76 -16.89
CA PRO A 220 10.23 11.71 -15.68
C PRO A 220 11.60 11.13 -15.98
N CYS A 221 12.59 11.67 -15.30
CA CYS A 221 13.93 11.12 -15.32
C CYS A 221 13.95 9.77 -14.59
N ARG A 222 14.93 8.92 -14.93
CA ARG A 222 15.04 7.53 -14.42
C ARG A 222 15.31 7.43 -12.90
N HIS A 223 15.52 8.57 -12.21
CA HIS A 223 15.86 8.66 -10.80
C HIS A 223 14.64 9.06 -9.95
N PHE A 224 13.65 8.18 -9.88
CA PHE A 224 12.51 8.36 -8.97
C PHE A 224 12.93 8.13 -7.53
N VAL A 225 12.50 8.99 -6.62
CA VAL A 225 12.68 8.80 -5.17
C VAL A 225 11.45 8.12 -4.60
N HIS A 226 10.26 8.63 -4.92
CA HIS A 226 8.99 8.10 -4.44
C HIS A 226 7.91 8.21 -5.52
N ARG A 227 7.09 7.16 -5.68
CA ARG A 227 5.90 7.14 -6.55
C ARG A 227 4.71 6.66 -5.73
N ASN A 228 3.63 7.43 -5.77
CA ASN A 228 2.37 7.14 -5.09
C ASN A 228 1.22 7.23 -6.10
N ILE A 229 0.12 6.54 -5.80
CA ILE A 229 -0.98 6.33 -6.73
C ILE A 229 -2.29 6.47 -5.96
N ILE A 230 -3.25 7.18 -6.56
CA ILE A 230 -4.65 7.19 -6.16
C ILE A 230 -5.45 6.67 -7.35
N VAL A 231 -6.27 5.64 -7.14
CA VAL A 231 -7.08 5.03 -8.19
C VAL A 231 -8.50 5.58 -8.14
N PHE A 232 -9.02 5.92 -9.31
CA PHE A 232 -10.41 6.29 -9.56
C PHE A 232 -11.01 5.32 -10.59
N GLU A 233 -12.33 5.37 -10.79
CA GLU A 233 -13.06 4.43 -11.67
C GLU A 233 -12.55 4.37 -13.13
N ASP A 234 -12.06 5.49 -13.66
CA ASP A 234 -11.63 5.65 -15.06
C ASP A 234 -10.16 6.05 -15.22
N PHE A 235 -9.47 6.40 -14.14
CA PHE A 235 -8.06 6.77 -14.19
C PHE A 235 -7.31 6.50 -12.89
N ALA A 236 -6.00 6.34 -12.99
CA ALA A 236 -5.09 6.43 -11.85
C ALA A 236 -4.38 7.79 -11.85
N PHE A 237 -4.42 8.49 -10.72
CA PHE A 237 -3.61 9.68 -10.47
C PHE A 237 -2.29 9.27 -9.84
N VAL A 238 -1.19 9.50 -10.54
CA VAL A 238 0.16 9.10 -10.12
C VAL A 238 0.94 10.35 -9.77
N PHE A 239 1.41 10.46 -8.53
CA PHE A 239 2.26 11.57 -8.10
C PHE A 239 3.58 11.05 -7.58
N PHE A 240 4.67 11.75 -7.90
CA PHE A 240 6.01 11.28 -7.61
C PHE A 240 6.98 12.43 -7.36
N SER A 241 8.00 12.12 -6.57
CA SER A 241 9.17 12.98 -6.36
C SER A 241 10.37 12.35 -7.06
N GLN A 242 11.11 13.17 -7.80
CA GLN A 242 12.32 12.77 -8.52
C GLN A 242 13.47 13.71 -8.19
N LEU A 243 14.69 13.17 -8.18
CA LEU A 243 15.91 13.97 -8.14
C LEU A 243 16.27 14.33 -9.58
N ILE A 244 16.22 15.63 -9.89
CA ILE A 244 16.73 16.17 -11.15
C ILE A 244 18.15 16.65 -10.88
N GLU A 245 19.12 16.14 -11.62
CA GLU A 245 20.46 16.71 -11.62
C GLU A 245 20.38 18.16 -12.14
N SER A 246 20.75 19.11 -11.30
CA SER A 246 20.78 20.51 -11.68
C SER A 246 21.94 20.75 -12.65
N ALA A 247 21.90 21.86 -13.40
CA ALA A 247 23.02 22.27 -14.26
C ALA A 247 24.33 22.53 -13.48
N LYS A 248 24.27 22.62 -12.14
CA LYS A 248 25.45 22.66 -11.27
C LYS A 248 25.83 21.22 -10.89
N VAL A 249 26.97 20.77 -11.40
CA VAL A 249 27.54 19.44 -11.15
C VAL A 249 27.45 19.09 -9.66
N GLY A 250 26.78 17.98 -9.36
CA GLY A 250 26.68 17.44 -8.01
C GLY A 250 25.53 17.98 -7.14
N MET A 251 24.67 18.88 -7.65
CA MET A 251 23.46 19.30 -6.93
C MET A 251 22.21 18.69 -7.57
N TYR A 252 21.37 18.03 -6.77
CA TYR A 252 20.07 17.50 -7.18
C TYR A 252 18.94 18.38 -6.65
N GLU A 253 18.00 18.74 -7.51
CA GLU A 253 16.75 19.39 -7.13
C GLU A 253 15.63 18.34 -7.07
N SER A 254 14.92 18.27 -5.95
CA SER A 254 13.71 17.45 -5.86
C SER A 254 12.55 18.18 -6.54
N THR A 255 11.89 17.52 -7.48
CA THR A 255 10.69 18.07 -8.13
C THR A 255 9.51 17.11 -7.99
N CYS A 256 8.36 17.65 -7.59
CA CYS A 256 7.10 16.92 -7.56
C CYS A 256 6.43 17.00 -8.93
N GLN A 257 5.97 15.86 -9.43
CA GLN A 257 5.16 15.78 -10.63
C GLN A 257 3.91 14.94 -10.37
N ALA A 258 2.87 15.17 -11.16
CA ALA A 258 1.60 14.46 -11.05
C ALA A 258 0.98 14.21 -12.42
N TRP A 259 0.51 12.98 -12.63
CA TRP A 259 0.09 12.43 -13.91
C TRP A 259 -1.30 11.79 -13.80
N LYS A 260 -2.07 11.86 -14.88
CA LYS A 260 -3.35 11.15 -15.05
C LYS A 260 -3.16 10.02 -16.04
N LEU A 261 -3.28 8.77 -15.59
CA LEU A 261 -3.22 7.57 -16.41
C LEU A 261 -4.64 7.06 -16.65
N HIS A 262 -5.11 7.10 -17.90
CA HIS A 262 -6.41 6.54 -18.25
C HIS A 262 -6.35 5.01 -18.27
N LEU A 263 -7.25 4.38 -17.50
CA LEU A 263 -7.35 2.93 -17.40
C LEU A 263 -8.35 2.45 -18.46
N LYS A 264 -7.94 1.46 -19.27
CA LYS A 264 -8.80 0.85 -20.27
C LYS A 264 -9.57 -0.29 -19.64
#